data_AF-A0A3A8ZY52-F1
#
_entry.id   AF-A0A3A8ZY52-F1
#
_cell.length_a   1.000
_cell.length_b   1.000
_cell.length_c   1.000
_cell.angle_alpha   90.00
_cell.angle_beta   90.00
_cell.angle_gamma   90.00
#
_symmetry.space_group_name_H-M   'P 1'
#
loop_
_entity.id
_entity.type
_entity.pdbx_description
1 polymer ?
#
loop_
_entity_poly.entity_id
_entity_poly.type
_entity_poly.pdbx_seq_one_letter_code
_entity_poly.pdbx_strand_id
1 'polypeptide(L)'
;MEKEQRGTEYRRYIRSKAILRKKRISNSVYGLDWYKHDGQYSKGKIHCGCGLCKFGKRYGLPTTRDMREKLRERILLDDYKKTQ
;
A
#
# COMPACT_ATOMS: atom_id res chain seq x y z
N MET A 1 23.78 -9.19 -23.39
CA MET A 1 22.39 -8.72 -23.53
C MET A 1 22.38 -7.22 -23.38
N GLU A 2 22.13 -6.47 -24.44
CA GLU A 2 21.92 -5.03 -24.35
C GLU A 2 20.68 -4.75 -23.50
N LYS A 3 20.84 -3.96 -22.43
CA LYS A 3 19.70 -3.48 -21.65
C LYS A 3 19.00 -2.42 -22.48
N GLU A 4 17.86 -2.78 -23.04
CA GLU A 4 16.95 -1.86 -23.72
C GLU A 4 16.71 -0.62 -22.82
N GLN A 5 17.30 0.51 -23.21
CA GLN A 5 17.23 1.73 -22.42
C GLN A 5 15.84 2.32 -22.54
N ARG A 6 15.02 2.11 -21.50
CA ARG A 6 13.71 2.74 -21.41
C ARG A 6 13.83 4.25 -21.55
N GLY A 7 13.09 4.80 -22.52
CA GLY A 7 13.10 6.20 -22.87
C GLY A 7 12.80 7.13 -21.69
N THR A 8 13.23 8.38 -21.80
CA THR A 8 13.01 9.42 -20.78
C THR A 8 11.53 9.62 -20.49
N GLU A 9 10.68 9.53 -21.51
CA GLU A 9 9.22 9.65 -21.39
C GLU A 9 8.63 8.58 -20.50
N TYR A 10 9.03 7.31 -20.69
CA TYR A 10 8.59 6.20 -19.84
C TYR A 10 8.97 6.44 -18.37
N ARG A 11 10.21 6.89 -18.12
CA ARG A 11 10.66 7.21 -16.76
C ARG A 11 9.84 8.34 -16.13
N ARG A 12 9.49 9.38 -16.90
CA ARG A 12 8.60 10.46 -16.45
C ARG A 12 7.19 9.94 -16.15
N TYR A 13 6.62 9.13 -17.03
CA TYR A 13 5.30 8.52 -16.83
C TYR A 13 5.23 7.68 -15.55
N ILE A 14 6.18 6.77 -15.34
CA ILE A 14 6.24 5.94 -14.13
C ILE A 14 6.38 6.79 -12.87
N ARG A 15 7.21 7.84 -12.92
CA ARG A 15 7.35 8.79 -11.81
C ARG A 15 6.02 9.48 -11.50
N SER A 16 5.33 10.01 -12.50
CA SER A 16 4.01 10.65 -12.35
C SER A 16 2.98 9.68 -11.78
N LYS A 17 2.94 8.44 -12.26
CA LYS A 17 2.03 7.40 -11.74
C LYS A 17 2.28 7.12 -10.25
N ALA A 18 3.55 7.07 -9.84
CA ALA A 18 3.93 6.87 -8.45
C ALA A 18 3.56 8.06 -7.55
N ILE A 19 3.75 9.30 -8.03
CA ILE A 19 3.33 10.53 -7.34
C ILE A 19 1.81 10.53 -7.15
N LEU A 20 1.04 10.33 -8.23
CA LEU A 20 -0.43 10.36 -8.21
C LEU A 20 -1.00 9.31 -7.25
N ARG A 21 -0.45 8.09 -7.25
CA ARG A 21 -0.85 7.04 -6.31
C ARG A 21 -0.68 7.50 -4.85
N LYS A 22 0.46 8.10 -4.52
CA LYS A 22 0.76 8.54 -3.15
C LYS A 22 -0.07 9.76 -2.73
N LYS A 23 -0.36 10.66 -3.67
CA LYS A 23 -1.26 11.79 -3.46
C LYS A 23 -2.70 11.34 -3.18
N ARG A 24 -3.21 10.35 -3.93
CA ARG A 24 -4.52 9.72 -3.62
C ARG A 24 -4.56 9.09 -2.24
N ILE A 25 -3.50 8.38 -1.84
CA ILE A 25 -3.44 7.79 -0.49
C ILE A 25 -3.46 8.90 0.58
N SER A 26 -2.71 9.98 0.37
CA SER A 26 -2.73 11.15 1.26
C SER A 26 -4.13 11.72 1.43
N ASN A 27 -4.81 12.00 0.32
CA ASN A 27 -6.17 12.55 0.35
C ASN A 27 -7.19 11.57 0.93
N SER A 28 -7.06 10.28 0.65
CA SER A 28 -7.93 9.25 1.23
C SER A 28 -7.76 9.10 2.75
N VAL A 29 -6.59 9.39 3.29
CA VAL A 29 -6.28 9.19 4.72
C VAL A 29 -6.47 10.46 5.53
N TYR A 30 -6.00 11.60 5.03
CA TYR A 30 -5.95 12.86 5.75
C TYR A 30 -6.86 13.95 5.17
N GLY A 31 -7.47 13.72 4.00
CA GLY A 31 -8.27 14.73 3.28
C GLY A 31 -7.44 15.86 2.68
N LEU A 32 -6.11 15.77 2.72
CA LEU A 32 -5.19 16.82 2.29
C LEU A 32 -3.90 16.27 1.69
N ASP A 33 -3.20 17.14 0.96
CA ASP A 33 -1.87 16.88 0.42
C ASP A 33 -0.83 16.95 1.54
N TRP A 34 -0.24 15.80 1.88
CA TRP A 34 0.86 15.64 2.84
C TRP A 34 2.11 16.48 2.52
N TYR A 35 2.37 16.75 1.24
CA TYR A 35 3.51 17.55 0.81
C TYR A 35 3.04 18.74 -0.03
N LYS A 36 3.70 19.88 0.16
CA LYS A 36 3.43 21.11 -0.60
C LYS A 36 3.72 20.98 -2.10
N HIS A 37 4.72 20.17 -2.46
CA HIS A 37 5.14 19.99 -3.86
C HIS A 37 5.07 18.52 -4.29
N ASP A 38 4.48 18.27 -5.46
CA ASP A 38 4.28 16.92 -6.00
C ASP A 38 5.57 16.11 -6.15
N GLY A 39 6.69 16.76 -6.47
CA GLY A 39 8.01 16.12 -6.59
C GLY A 39 8.46 15.43 -5.29
N GLN A 40 7.96 15.87 -4.13
CA GLN A 40 8.29 15.28 -2.83
C GLN A 40 7.69 13.87 -2.67
N TYR A 41 6.58 13.57 -3.35
CA TYR A 41 6.03 12.22 -3.41
C TYR A 41 6.88 11.26 -4.26
N SER A 42 7.69 11.77 -5.18
CA SER A 42 8.57 10.89 -5.97
C SER A 42 9.75 10.36 -5.18
N LYS A 43 10.29 11.16 -4.25
CA LYS A 43 11.45 10.74 -3.45
C LYS A 43 11.01 9.61 -2.50
N GLY A 44 11.85 8.59 -2.33
CA GLY A 44 11.57 7.34 -1.60
C GLY A 44 11.27 7.47 -0.10
N LYS A 45 10.77 8.61 0.39
CA LYS A 45 10.42 8.85 1.80
C LYS A 45 9.10 8.22 2.25
N ILE A 46 8.53 7.34 1.43
CA ILE A 46 7.41 6.48 1.79
C ILE A 46 7.97 5.07 1.97
N HIS A 47 8.69 4.88 3.07
CA HIS A 47 9.26 3.60 3.49
C HIS A 47 8.16 2.74 4.12
N CYS A 48 8.40 1.44 4.25
CA CYS A 48 7.44 0.47 4.79
C CYS A 48 6.96 0.77 6.24
N GLY A 49 7.59 1.73 6.94
CA GLY A 49 7.13 2.27 8.24
C GLY A 49 6.36 3.59 8.16
N CYS A 50 6.20 4.22 6.99
CA CYS A 50 5.46 5.47 6.89
C CYS A 50 3.94 5.22 7.08
N GLY A 51 3.28 6.15 7.79
CA GLY A 51 1.84 6.07 8.05
C GLY A 51 0.97 6.18 6.80
N LEU A 52 1.53 6.62 5.67
CA LEU A 52 0.83 6.70 4.38
C LEU A 52 0.75 5.33 3.68
N CYS A 53 1.87 4.63 3.49
CA CYS A 53 1.89 3.38 2.70
C CYS A 53 1.45 2.15 3.50
N LYS A 54 1.66 2.15 4.81
CA LYS A 54 1.20 1.10 5.70
C LYS A 54 0.23 1.64 6.75
N PHE A 55 -0.72 2.47 6.30
CA PHE A 55 -1.77 3.03 7.15
C PHE A 55 -2.44 1.95 8.01
N GLY A 56 -2.91 0.87 7.38
CA GLY A 56 -3.55 -0.22 8.11
C GLY A 56 -2.62 -0.89 9.13
N LYS A 57 -1.33 -1.10 8.81
CA LYS A 57 -0.37 -1.65 9.79
C LYS A 57 -0.10 -0.70 10.95
N ARG A 58 -0.07 0.61 10.70
CA ARG A 58 0.20 1.64 11.73
C ARG A 58 -0.96 1.81 12.70
N TYR A 59 -2.20 1.73 12.21
CA TYR A 59 -3.41 1.91 13.00
C TYR A 59 -4.12 0.59 13.34
N GLY A 60 -3.48 -0.56 13.10
CA GLY A 60 -4.03 -1.88 13.41
C GLY A 60 -5.28 -2.25 12.61
N LEU A 61 -5.51 -1.64 11.45
CA LEU A 61 -6.66 -1.97 10.61
C LEU A 61 -6.44 -3.35 9.97
N PRO A 62 -7.45 -4.23 10.02
CA PRO A 62 -7.37 -5.56 9.41
C PRO A 62 -7.08 -5.46 7.92
N THR A 63 -6.04 -6.15 7.47
CA THR A 63 -5.79 -6.35 6.04
C THR A 63 -6.65 -7.49 5.50
N THR A 64 -6.77 -7.57 4.18
CA THR A 64 -7.47 -8.69 3.51
C THR A 64 -6.87 -10.05 3.89
N ARG A 65 -5.56 -10.10 4.17
CA ARG A 65 -4.90 -11.32 4.67
C ARG A 65 -5.38 -11.66 6.08
N ASP A 66 -5.39 -10.68 6.98
CA ASP A 66 -5.82 -10.89 8.37
C ASP A 66 -7.29 -11.36 8.42
N MET A 67 -8.14 -10.83 7.53
CA MET A 67 -9.53 -11.30 7.37
C MET A 67 -9.61 -12.76 6.88
N ARG A 68 -8.73 -13.17 5.95
CA ARG A 68 -8.66 -14.56 5.46
C ARG A 68 -8.16 -15.51 6.54
N GLU A 69 -7.18 -15.10 7.34
CA GLU A 69 -6.66 -15.89 8.46
C GLU A 69 -7.75 -16.11 9.51
N LYS A 70 -8.47 -15.05 9.92
CA LYS A 70 -9.61 -15.16 10.85
C LYS A 70 -10.72 -16.09 10.34
N LEU A 71 -10.99 -16.08 9.02
CA LEU A 71 -11.98 -16.99 8.44
C LEU A 71 -11.52 -18.46 8.57
N ARG A 72 -10.24 -18.74 8.30
CA ARG A 72 -9.70 -20.10 8.45
C ARG A 72 -9.75 -20.58 9.89
N GLU A 73 -9.36 -19.73 10.84
CA GLU A 73 -9.44 -20.05 12.26
C GLU A 73 -10.87 -20.44 12.66
N ARG A 74 -11.88 -19.70 12.18
CA ARG A 74 -13.28 -20.03 12.43
C ARG A 74 -13.66 -21.40 11.89
N ILE A 75 -13.32 -21.69 10.62
CA ILE A 75 -13.61 -22.97 9.99
C ILE A 75 -12.98 -24.13 10.77
N LEU A 76 -11.71 -24.00 11.15
CA LEU A 76 -11.00 -25.03 11.91
C LEU A 76 -11.62 -25.30 13.29
N LEU A 77 -12.07 -24.23 13.97
CA LEU A 77 -12.78 -24.36 15.25
C LEU A 77 -14.13 -25.05 15.10
N ASP A 78 -14.86 -24.75 14.03
CA ASP A 78 -16.15 -25.39 13.75
C ASP A 78 -15.97 -26.87 13.42
N ASP A 79 -14.93 -27.23 12.67
CA ASP A 79 -14.59 -28.63 12.36
C ASP A 79 -14.19 -29.40 13.62
N TYR A 80 -13.35 -28.80 14.50
CA TYR A 80 -12.99 -29.41 15.78
C TYR A 80 -14.21 -29.69 16.67
N LYS A 81 -15.15 -28.76 16.74
CA LYS A 81 -16.40 -28.93 17.51
C LYS A 81 -17.30 -30.03 16.96
N LYS A 82 -17.29 -30.28 15.64
CA LYS A 82 -18.07 -31.36 15.02
C LYS A 82 -17.45 -32.74 15.25
N THR A 83 -16.16 -32.80 15.56
CA THR A 83 -15.45 -34.05 15.86
C THR A 83 -15.47 -34.45 17.34
N GLN A 84 -15.96 -33.59 18.24
CA GLN A 84 -16.33 -33.96 19.62
C GLN A 84 -17.79 -34.39 19.67
#